data_AF-A0A9R0UUP4-F1
#
_entry.id   AF-A0A9R0UUP4-F1
#
_cell.length_a   1.000
_cell.length_b   1.000
_cell.length_c   1.000
_cell.angle_alpha   90.00
_cell.angle_beta   90.00
_cell.angle_gamma   90.00
#
_symmetry.space_group_name_H-M   'P 1'
#
loop_
_entity.id
_entity.type
_entity.pdbx_description
1 polymer ?
#
loop_
_entity_poly.entity_id
_entity_poly.type
_entity_poly.pdbx_seq_one_letter_code
_entity_poly.pdbx_strand_id
1 'polypeptide(L)'
;MIQSLLKEGLMEEADNIFSSMEKSGCVLSSRLLNDIIRTLLEKGEILKAGNYMSKIDGKNAQLEASTSSLLLSLFSGEGKYREQIQLLPVKYQFFDAVS
;
A
#
# COMPACT_ATOMS: atom_id res chain seq x y z
N MET A 1 -6.13 -9.03 14.79
CA MET A 1 -7.48 -8.66 14.30
C MET A 1 -7.39 -8.06 12.90
N ILE A 2 -6.86 -6.86 12.71
CA ILE A 2 -6.74 -6.23 11.37
C ILE A 2 -6.00 -7.09 10.34
N GLN A 3 -4.88 -7.73 10.71
CA GLN A 3 -4.15 -8.60 9.79
C GLN A 3 -4.96 -9.83 9.32
N SER A 4 -5.90 -10.32 10.13
CA SER A 4 -6.81 -11.42 9.74
C SER A 4 -7.80 -10.93 8.69
N LEU A 5 -8.42 -9.78 8.94
CA LEU A 5 -9.39 -9.16 8.03
C LEU A 5 -8.76 -8.84 6.67
N LEU A 6 -7.52 -8.35 6.66
CA LEU A 6 -6.77 -8.12 5.43
C LEU A 6 -6.58 -9.41 4.62
N LYS A 7 -6.17 -10.51 5.29
CA LYS A 7 -6.00 -11.83 4.67
C LYS A 7 -7.32 -12.42 4.18
N GLU A 8 -8.41 -12.19 4.90
CA GLU A 8 -9.74 -12.72 4.59
C GLU A 8 -10.49 -11.93 3.51
N GLY A 9 -9.90 -10.85 2.98
CA GLY A 9 -10.58 -10.06 1.94
C GLY A 9 -11.49 -8.96 2.50
N LEU A 10 -11.67 -8.89 3.82
CA LEU A 10 -12.63 -8.06 4.53
C LEU A 10 -12.15 -6.60 4.64
N MET A 11 -12.06 -5.93 3.49
CA MET A 11 -11.44 -4.61 3.36
C MET A 11 -12.25 -3.50 4.03
N GLU A 12 -13.59 -3.54 3.94
CA GLU A 12 -14.46 -2.52 4.56
C GLU A 12 -14.36 -2.54 6.09
N GLU A 13 -14.31 -3.73 6.68
CA GLU A 13 -14.18 -3.91 8.12
C GLU A 13 -12.78 -3.51 8.61
N ALA A 14 -11.75 -3.82 7.81
CA ALA A 14 -10.41 -3.32 8.05
C ALA A 14 -10.39 -1.77 8.03
N ASP A 15 -10.98 -1.13 7.01
CA ASP A 15 -11.08 0.34 6.88
C ASP A 15 -11.86 1.00 8.03
N ASN A 16 -12.90 0.35 8.54
CA ASN A 16 -13.64 0.82 9.72
C ASN A 16 -12.77 0.78 10.99
N ILE A 17 -12.02 -0.30 11.20
CA ILE A 17 -11.11 -0.39 12.34
C ILE A 17 -9.96 0.63 12.18
N PHE A 18 -9.45 0.84 10.97
CA PHE A 18 -8.44 1.87 10.69
C PHE A 18 -8.94 3.27 11.01
N SER A 19 -10.14 3.62 10.56
CA SER A 19 -10.76 4.92 10.84
C SER A 19 -10.93 5.14 12.35
N SER A 20 -11.26 4.09 13.11
CA SER A 20 -11.33 4.14 14.57
C SER A 20 -9.94 4.26 15.23
N MET A 21 -8.92 3.60 14.70
CA MET A 21 -7.55 3.73 15.19
C MET A 21 -6.99 5.14 14.98
N GLU A 22 -7.24 5.75 13.81
CA GLU A 22 -6.85 7.14 13.55
C GLU A 22 -7.57 8.13 14.48
N LYS A 23 -8.88 7.95 14.68
CA LYS A 23 -9.67 8.79 15.60
C LYS A 23 -9.23 8.69 17.06
N SER A 24 -8.73 7.53 17.47
CA SER A 24 -8.20 7.31 18.83
C SER A 24 -6.75 7.78 19.01
N GLY A 25 -6.13 8.33 17.96
CA GLY A 25 -4.71 8.72 18.00
C GLY A 25 -3.75 7.53 18.00
N CYS A 26 -4.25 6.32 17.73
CA CYS A 26 -3.42 5.13 17.65
C CYS A 26 -2.60 5.14 16.36
N VAL A 27 -1.29 5.32 16.53
CA VAL A 27 -0.32 5.37 15.45
C VAL A 27 -0.13 3.96 14.86
N LEU A 28 -0.68 3.72 13.66
CA LEU A 28 -0.39 2.49 12.91
C LEU A 28 1.13 2.34 12.74
N SER A 29 1.66 1.15 13.03
CA SER A 29 3.09 0.86 12.87
C SER A 29 3.47 0.80 11.40
N SER A 30 4.72 1.14 11.08
CA SER A 30 5.26 1.06 9.72
C SER A 30 5.14 -0.35 9.13
N ARG A 31 5.32 -1.39 9.96
CA ARG A 31 5.13 -2.79 9.57
C ARG A 31 3.69 -3.06 9.14
N LEU A 32 2.71 -2.63 9.94
CA LEU A 32 1.31 -2.86 9.61
C LEU A 32 0.90 -2.11 8.33
N LEU A 33 1.39 -0.87 8.14
CA LEU A 33 1.16 -0.13 6.90
C LEU A 33 1.74 -0.85 5.68
N ASN A 34 2.94 -1.42 5.78
CA ASN A 34 3.52 -2.23 4.71
C ASN A 34 2.68 -3.47 4.37
N ASP A 35 2.19 -4.19 5.39
CA ASP A 35 1.30 -5.34 5.19
C ASP A 35 0.00 -4.96 4.45
N ILE A 36 -0.60 -3.81 4.80
CA ILE A 36 -1.81 -3.29 4.15
C ILE A 36 -1.53 -2.95 2.69
N ILE A 37 -0.45 -2.19 2.44
CA ILE A 37 -0.07 -1.78 1.08
C ILE A 37 0.11 -3.01 0.19
N ARG A 38 0.86 -4.01 0.66
CA ARG A 38 1.06 -5.28 -0.07
C ARG A 38 -0.26 -5.99 -0.37
N THR A 39 -1.13 -6.13 0.63
CA THR A 39 -2.44 -6.78 0.45
C THR A 39 -3.31 -6.03 -0.58
N LEU A 40 -3.31 -4.70 -0.55
CA LEU A 40 -4.07 -3.87 -1.49
C LEU A 40 -3.51 -3.99 -2.92
N LEU A 41 -2.19 -4.00 -3.06
CA LEU A 41 -1.51 -4.20 -4.35
C LEU A 41 -1.85 -5.58 -4.95
N GLU A 42 -1.81 -6.64 -4.14
CA GLU A 42 -2.19 -8.00 -4.56
C GLU A 42 -3.65 -8.06 -5.03
N LYS A 43 -4.55 -7.31 -4.40
CA LYS A 43 -5.98 -7.21 -4.77
C LYS A 43 -6.26 -6.26 -5.94
N GLY A 44 -5.28 -5.47 -6.38
CA GLY A 44 -5.46 -4.47 -7.44
C GLY A 44 -6.15 -3.18 -6.99
N GLU A 45 -6.23 -2.94 -5.68
CA GLU A 45 -6.82 -1.72 -5.09
C GLU A 45 -5.80 -0.57 -5.08
N ILE A 46 -5.34 -0.16 -6.27
CA ILE A 46 -4.16 0.69 -6.44
C ILE A 46 -4.30 2.07 -5.80
N LEU A 47 -5.44 2.73 -5.99
CA LEU A 47 -5.71 4.04 -5.38
C LEU A 47 -5.65 3.97 -3.85
N LYS A 48 -6.22 2.92 -3.25
CA LYS A 48 -6.15 2.71 -1.79
C LYS A 48 -4.72 2.44 -1.36
N ALA A 49 -3.98 1.60 -2.08
CA ALA A 49 -2.57 1.33 -1.79
C ALA A 49 -1.76 2.64 -1.77
N GLY A 50 -1.97 3.52 -2.75
CA GLY A 50 -1.36 4.85 -2.82
C GLY A 50 -1.67 5.73 -1.61
N ASN A 51 -2.92 5.73 -1.13
CA ASN A 51 -3.29 6.46 0.08
C ASN A 51 -2.52 5.98 1.32
N TYR A 52 -2.33 4.66 1.48
CA TYR A 52 -1.55 4.12 2.59
C TYR A 52 -0.04 4.36 2.44
N MET A 53 0.50 4.43 1.21
CA MET A 53 1.89 4.85 0.99
C MET A 53 2.16 6.27 1.46
N SER A 54 1.25 7.21 1.19
CA SER A 54 1.33 8.58 1.71
C SER A 54 1.36 8.64 3.25
N LYS A 55 0.69 7.70 3.93
CA LYS A 55 0.74 7.59 5.40
C LYS A 55 2.11 7.11 5.90
N ILE A 56 2.80 6.24 5.17
CA ILE A 56 4.18 5.85 5.47
C ILE A 56 5.13 7.04 5.32
N ASP A 57 4.96 7.82 4.25
CA ASP A 57 5.77 9.00 3.99
C ASP A 57 5.60 10.05 5.09
N GLY A 58 4.36 10.31 5.53
CA GLY A 58 4.08 11.21 6.65
C GLY A 58 4.67 10.77 7.99
N LYS A 59 5.08 9.50 8.13
CA LYS A 59 5.76 8.97 9.31
C LYS A 59 7.28 9.00 9.20
N ASN A 60 7.84 9.55 8.12
CA ASN A 60 9.26 9.44 7.78
C ASN A 60 9.76 7.98 7.75
N ALA A 61 8.86 7.03 7.46
CA ALA A 61 9.19 5.62 7.32
C ALA A 61 9.43 5.27 5.84
N GLN A 62 9.94 4.06 5.59
CA GLN A 62 10.16 3.54 4.25
C GLN A 62 9.30 2.30 3.99
N LEU A 63 9.07 2.02 2.71
CA LEU A 63 8.54 0.73 2.28
C LEU A 63 9.55 -0.37 2.59
N GLU A 64 9.07 -1.49 3.10
CA GLU A 64 9.86 -2.70 3.25
C GLU A 64 10.28 -3.20 1.87
N ALA A 65 11.45 -3.86 1.81
CA ALA A 65 12.01 -4.37 0.55
C ALA A 65 11.01 -5.28 -0.20
N SER A 66 10.23 -6.07 0.53
CA SER A 66 9.19 -6.93 -0.03
C SER A 66 8.06 -6.14 -0.70
N THR A 67 7.61 -5.03 -0.09
CA THR A 67 6.59 -4.13 -0.66
C THR A 67 7.14 -3.40 -1.89
N SER A 68 8.37 -2.91 -1.83
CA SER A 68 9.04 -2.24 -2.96
C SER A 68 9.26 -3.20 -4.14
N SER A 69 9.65 -4.44 -3.88
CA SER A 69 9.81 -5.47 -4.91
C SER A 69 8.48 -5.82 -5.57
N LEU A 70 7.39 -5.89 -4.80
CA LEU A 70 6.06 -6.11 -5.35
C LEU A 70 5.64 -4.94 -6.25
N LEU A 71 5.86 -3.70 -5.81
CA LEU A 71 5.60 -2.51 -6.64
C LEU A 71 6.36 -2.57 -7.97
N LEU A 72 7.66 -2.87 -7.93
CA LEU A 72 8.47 -3.03 -9.14
C LEU A 72 7.86 -4.08 -10.08
N SER A 73 7.45 -5.24 -9.56
CA SER A 73 6.87 -6.30 -10.38
C SER A 73 5.51 -5.93 -11.01
N LEU A 74 4.69 -5.16 -10.29
CA LEU A 74 3.33 -4.82 -10.72
C LEU A 74 3.28 -3.64 -11.69
N PHE A 75 4.26 -2.74 -11.64
CA PHE A 75 4.29 -1.50 -12.41
C PHE A 75 5.47 -1.40 -13.40
N SER A 76 6.28 -2.45 -13.53
CA SER A 76 7.31 -2.55 -14.58
C SER A 76 6.72 -2.44 -15.99
N GLY A 77 7.58 -2.42 -17.02
CA GLY A 77 7.17 -2.40 -18.44
C GLY A 77 6.08 -3.42 -18.80
N GLU A 78 6.17 -4.62 -18.24
CA GLU A 78 5.22 -5.73 -18.45
C GLU A 78 4.29 -5.95 -17.24
N GLY A 79 4.34 -5.05 -16.25
CA GLY A 79 3.60 -5.15 -15.01
C GLY A 79 2.10 -4.98 -15.20
N LYS A 80 1.31 -5.83 -14.51
CA LYS A 80 -0.16 -5.88 -14.60
C LYS A 80 -0.85 -4.52 -14.43
N TYR A 81 -0.26 -3.62 -13.65
CA TYR A 81 -0.85 -2.33 -13.29
C TYR A 81 -0.03 -1.13 -13.80
N ARG A 82 0.87 -1.31 -14.79
CA ARG A 82 1.69 -0.23 -15.35
C ARG A 82 0.89 1.02 -15.69
N GLU A 83 -0.24 0.86 -16.36
CA GLU A 83 -1.13 1.96 -16.78
C GLU A 83 -1.87 2.66 -15.63
N GLN A 84 -1.72 2.17 -14.40
CA GLN A 84 -2.32 2.75 -13.19
C GLN A 84 -1.27 3.41 -12.28
N ILE A 85 -0.01 3.50 -12.72
CA ILE A 85 1.10 4.09 -11.96
C ILE A 85 0.78 5.51 -11.48
N GLN A 86 0.02 6.29 -12.25
CA GLN A 86 -0.42 7.64 -11.91
C GLN A 86 -1.34 7.72 -10.68
N LEU A 87 -1.94 6.60 -10.26
CA LEU A 87 -2.74 6.51 -9.03
C LEU A 87 -1.86 6.41 -7.77
N LEU A 88 -0.58 6.09 -7.91
CA LEU A 88 0.37 6.09 -6.81
C LEU A 88 0.86 7.51 -6.51
N PRO A 89 1.34 7.79 -5.29
CA PRO A 89 2.00 9.06 -5.00
C PRO A 89 3.22 9.26 -5.89
N VAL A 90 3.52 10.50 -6.27
CA VAL A 90 4.59 10.87 -7.23
C VAL A 90 5.94 10.22 -6.90
N LYS A 91 6.28 10.08 -5.61
CA LYS A 91 7.49 9.42 -5.11
C LYS A 91 7.63 7.94 -5.53
N TYR A 92 6.54 7.28 -5.91
CA TYR A 92 6.52 5.88 -6.30
C TYR A 92 6.25 5.69 -7.79
N GLN A 93 6.20 6.77 -8.58
CA GLN A 93 5.93 6.69 -10.03
C GLN A 93 7.20 6.46 -10.87
N PHE A 94 8.26 5.91 -10.27
CA PHE A 94 9.55 5.74 -10.90
C PHE A 94 9.76 4.29 -11.36
N PHE A 95 9.11 3.88 -12.46
CA PHE A 95 9.26 2.52 -13.02
C PHE A 95 9.63 2.50 -14.52
N ASP A 96 10.45 3.46 -14.94
CA ASP A 96 10.94 3.56 -16.33
C ASP A 96 12.39 3.11 -16.54
N ALA A 97 13.03 2.50 -15.55
CA ALA A 97 14.40 2.01 -15.70
C ALA A 97 14.44 0.48 -15.60
N VAL A 98 14.29 -0.18 -16.75
CA VAL A 98 15.24 -1.14 -17.37
C VAL A 98 14.50 -1.75 -18.57
N SER A 99 14.80 -1.25 -19.76
CA SER A 99 14.75 -2.01 -21.00
C SER A 99 16.13 -2.59 -21.27
#